data_AF-A0A3N0B0J5-F1
#
_entry.id   AF-A0A3N0B0J5-F1
#
_cell.length_a   1.000
_cell.length_b   1.000
_cell.length_c   1.000
_cell.angle_alpha   90.00
_cell.angle_beta   90.00
_cell.angle_gamma   90.00
#
_symmetry.space_group_name_H-M   'P 1'
#
loop_
_entity.id
_entity.type
_entity.pdbx_description
1 polymer ?
#
loop_
_entity_poly.entity_id
_entity_poly.type
_entity_poly.pdbx_seq_one_letter_code
_entity_poly.pdbx_strand_id
1 'polypeptide(L)'
;MADKQDNPVEFFRSKTHPVTIWKATLKGYRDGFQGRPVKLADGMLDSEYIRATLARYEQDLSANWSNCIPKVSSIEASVSLREQELGALRPRLEALRQERERTRGSFDPKARKAGEERLDDELVASRRRADLKRELAPTLRLIEETEGRVHQLEQELCGLKNRVREVESITTLYCNCLVNECDEVLSHYVRAALRAMKNPIDPPWRLPRVRLDGQRLYLAGRAGKALDNSEVVCPSRGVELRDAFGAGGTYGVGYASAPGWGTSASSDHPDASSESSEGKVA
;
A
#
# COMPACT_ATOMS: atom_id res chain seq x y z
N MET A 1 -25.88 -5.08 -8.93
CA MET A 1 -25.91 -4.72 -7.50
C MET A 1 -24.46 -4.57 -7.09
N ALA A 2 -24.02 -3.34 -6.84
CA ALA A 2 -22.63 -3.06 -6.49
C ALA A 2 -22.41 -3.48 -5.03
N ASP A 3 -21.51 -4.44 -4.82
CA ASP A 3 -20.96 -4.73 -3.50
C ASP A 3 -20.38 -3.44 -2.94
N LYS A 4 -21.04 -2.88 -1.92
CA LYS A 4 -20.35 -1.99 -1.00
C LYS A 4 -19.26 -2.82 -0.36
N GLN A 5 -18.04 -2.69 -0.85
CA GLN A 5 -16.85 -3.01 -0.07
C GLN A 5 -16.91 -2.11 1.16
N ASP A 6 -17.59 -2.60 2.20
CA ASP A 6 -17.49 -2.03 3.53
C ASP A 6 -16.01 -2.08 3.88
N ASN A 7 -15.38 -0.90 3.89
CA ASN A 7 -14.00 -0.77 4.32
C ASN A 7 -13.94 -1.37 5.73
N PRO A 8 -13.22 -2.50 5.94
CA PRO A 8 -13.28 -3.21 7.21
C PRO A 8 -12.83 -2.31 8.37
N VAL A 9 -12.05 -1.28 8.07
CA VAL A 9 -11.55 -0.28 9.01
C VAL A 9 -12.64 0.72 9.42
N GLU A 10 -13.52 1.12 8.50
CA GLU A 10 -14.67 1.98 8.81
C GLU A 10 -15.73 1.23 9.60
N PHE A 11 -15.93 -0.06 9.30
CA PHE A 11 -16.85 -0.91 10.06
C PHE A 11 -16.36 -1.11 11.51
N PHE A 12 -15.07 -1.39 11.72
CA PHE A 12 -14.48 -1.51 13.05
C PHE A 12 -14.54 -0.19 13.84
N ARG A 13 -14.25 0.96 13.20
CA ARG A 13 -14.24 2.25 13.88
C ARG A 13 -15.63 2.80 14.21
N SER A 14 -16.67 2.51 13.42
CA SER A 14 -17.95 3.21 13.56
C SER A 14 -18.88 2.69 14.66
N LYS A 15 -18.79 1.41 15.06
CA LYS A 15 -19.75 0.81 16.01
C LYS A 15 -19.20 0.49 17.39
N THR A 16 -17.96 0.02 17.49
CA THR A 16 -17.37 -0.41 18.78
C THR A 16 -16.63 0.71 19.50
N HIS A 17 -16.08 1.66 18.75
CA HIS A 17 -15.24 2.74 19.26
C HIS A 17 -15.93 3.66 20.29
N PRO A 18 -17.18 4.13 20.09
CA PRO A 18 -17.85 5.00 21.08
C PRO A 18 -18.11 4.28 22.41
N VAL A 19 -18.44 2.98 22.36
CA VAL A 19 -18.70 2.16 23.54
C VAL A 19 -17.40 1.90 24.31
N THR A 20 -16.29 1.64 23.61
CA THR A 20 -14.97 1.45 24.24
C THR A 20 -14.53 2.72 24.97
N ILE A 21 -14.64 3.89 24.32
CA ILE A 21 -14.31 5.18 24.93
C ILE A 21 -15.17 5.47 26.16
N TRP A 22 -16.49 5.23 26.08
CA TRP A 22 -17.39 5.46 27.19
C TRP A 22 -17.05 4.56 28.39
N LYS A 23 -16.79 3.27 28.16
CA LYS A 23 -16.33 2.34 29.20
C LYS A 23 -15.02 2.79 29.85
N ALA A 24 -14.05 3.22 29.04
CA ALA A 24 -12.78 3.74 29.51
C ALA A 24 -12.94 4.99 30.38
N THR A 25 -13.84 5.90 29.96
CA THR A 25 -14.17 7.12 30.69
C THR A 25 -14.80 6.80 32.06
N LEU A 26 -15.79 5.91 32.12
CA LEU A 26 -16.42 5.49 33.37
C LEU A 26 -15.43 4.81 34.32
N LYS A 27 -14.58 3.93 33.76
CA LYS A 27 -13.52 3.27 34.52
C LYS A 27 -12.52 4.29 35.07
N GLY A 28 -12.18 5.30 34.28
CA GLY A 28 -11.34 6.44 34.69
C GLY A 28 -11.92 7.15 35.90
N TYR A 29 -13.18 7.59 35.85
CA TYR A 29 -13.83 8.24 37.00
C TYR A 29 -13.75 7.38 38.27
N ARG A 30 -14.10 6.09 38.17
CA ARG A 30 -14.06 5.16 39.31
C ARG A 30 -12.65 5.02 39.89
N ASP A 31 -11.64 4.86 39.04
CA ASP A 31 -10.26 4.69 39.46
C ASP A 31 -9.68 6.00 40.03
N GLY A 32 -10.12 7.16 39.51
CA GLY A 32 -9.75 8.48 40.02
C GLY A 32 -10.16 8.70 41.48
N PHE A 33 -11.37 8.29 41.85
CA PHE A 33 -11.81 8.29 43.25
C PHE A 33 -10.96 7.39 44.16
N GLN A 34 -10.28 6.39 43.58
CA GLN A 34 -9.38 5.49 44.27
C GLN A 34 -7.91 5.96 44.24
N GLY A 35 -7.64 7.15 43.72
CA GLY A 35 -6.28 7.70 43.60
C GLY A 35 -5.44 7.03 42.50
N ARG A 36 -6.07 6.46 41.48
CA ARG A 36 -5.41 5.88 40.30
C ARG A 36 -5.75 6.70 39.03
N PRO A 37 -4.85 6.80 38.03
CA PRO A 37 -3.50 6.23 37.96
C PRO A 37 -2.51 6.86 38.94
N VAL A 38 -1.34 6.26 39.10
CA VAL A 38 -0.20 6.81 39.88
C VAL A 38 0.91 7.28 38.93
N LYS A 39 1.68 8.28 39.34
CA LYS A 39 2.87 8.74 38.60
C LYS A 39 4.11 8.01 39.11
N LEU A 40 4.81 7.33 38.20
CA LEU A 40 6.09 6.68 38.47
C LEU A 40 7.24 7.70 38.51
N ALA A 41 8.40 7.28 39.00
CA ALA A 41 9.59 8.13 39.13
C ALA A 41 10.12 8.64 37.77
N ASP A 42 9.87 7.93 36.69
CA ASP A 42 10.21 8.31 35.31
C ASP A 42 9.18 9.27 34.67
N GLY A 43 8.14 9.65 35.41
CA GLY A 43 7.06 10.52 34.96
C GLY A 43 5.96 9.82 34.16
N MET A 44 6.01 8.49 34.05
CA MET A 44 4.97 7.70 33.37
C MET A 44 3.78 7.45 34.30
N LEU A 45 2.59 7.42 33.74
CA LEU A 45 1.39 7.00 34.46
C LEU A 45 1.25 5.48 34.47
N ASP A 46 1.04 4.92 35.65
CA ASP A 46 0.75 3.50 35.82
C ASP A 46 -0.63 3.29 36.47
N SER A 47 -1.31 2.27 35.97
CA SER A 47 -2.46 1.67 36.62
C SER A 47 -2.64 0.27 36.05
N GLU A 48 -3.35 -0.56 36.79
CA GLU A 48 -3.77 -1.88 36.31
C GLU A 48 -4.57 -1.79 35.01
N TYR A 49 -5.43 -0.77 34.85
CA TYR A 49 -6.20 -0.56 33.63
C TYR A 49 -5.30 -0.16 32.44
N ILE A 50 -4.33 0.73 32.66
CA ILE A 50 -3.35 1.13 31.64
C ILE A 50 -2.57 -0.11 31.15
N ARG A 51 -2.03 -0.90 32.08
CA ARG A 51 -1.27 -2.12 31.75
C ARG A 51 -2.12 -3.16 31.02
N ALA A 52 -3.34 -3.43 31.51
CA ALA A 52 -4.24 -4.39 30.88
C ALA A 52 -4.67 -3.95 29.47
N THR A 53 -4.90 -2.64 29.29
CA THR A 53 -5.26 -2.08 27.98
C THR A 53 -4.11 -2.22 27.01
N LEU A 54 -2.89 -1.83 27.40
CA LEU A 54 -1.70 -1.99 26.56
C LEU A 54 -1.46 -3.45 26.19
N ALA A 55 -1.50 -4.37 27.15
CA ALA A 55 -1.30 -5.79 26.90
C ALA A 55 -2.32 -6.36 25.90
N ARG A 56 -3.59 -5.95 26.00
CA ARG A 56 -4.62 -6.35 25.04
C ARG A 56 -4.31 -5.85 23.62
N TYR A 57 -3.99 -4.57 23.46
CA TYR A 57 -3.69 -4.01 22.13
C TYR A 57 -2.41 -4.61 21.56
N GLU A 58 -1.38 -4.85 22.38
CA GLU A 58 -0.16 -5.54 21.97
C GLU A 58 -0.45 -6.97 21.49
N GLN A 59 -1.33 -7.71 22.18
CA GLN A 59 -1.78 -9.03 21.76
C GLN A 59 -2.54 -8.98 20.42
N ASP A 60 -3.49 -8.05 20.28
CA ASP A 60 -4.27 -7.88 19.04
C ASP A 60 -3.33 -7.53 17.87
N LEU A 61 -2.36 -6.63 18.08
CA LEU A 61 -1.36 -6.26 17.08
C LEU A 61 -0.47 -7.45 16.69
N SER A 62 0.02 -8.21 17.67
CA SER A 62 0.80 -9.42 17.41
C SER A 62 -0.01 -10.43 16.59
N ALA A 63 -1.27 -10.67 16.95
CA ALA A 63 -2.13 -11.61 16.24
C ALA A 63 -2.34 -11.21 14.77
N ASN A 64 -2.50 -9.92 14.48
CA ASN A 64 -2.66 -9.43 13.11
C ASN A 64 -1.40 -9.66 12.26
N TRP A 65 -0.22 -9.34 12.80
CA TRP A 65 1.04 -9.63 12.11
C TRP A 65 1.29 -11.12 11.94
N SER A 66 1.03 -11.93 12.97
CA SER A 66 1.13 -13.39 12.91
C SER A 66 0.21 -14.01 11.85
N ASN A 67 -0.98 -13.43 11.63
CA ASN A 67 -1.91 -13.86 10.57
C ASN A 67 -1.50 -13.37 9.17
N CYS A 68 -0.79 -12.26 9.07
CA CYS A 68 -0.29 -11.70 7.82
C CYS A 68 0.89 -12.51 7.27
N ILE A 69 1.83 -12.91 8.13
CA ILE A 69 3.06 -13.64 7.75
C ILE A 69 2.80 -14.86 6.86
N PRO A 70 1.95 -15.85 7.24
CA PRO A 70 1.76 -17.05 6.43
C PRO A 70 1.08 -16.74 5.09
N LYS A 71 0.17 -15.75 5.05
CA LYS A 71 -0.49 -15.32 3.82
C LYS A 71 0.51 -14.74 2.82
N VAL A 72 1.34 -13.81 3.28
CA VAL A 72 2.41 -13.21 2.46
C VAL A 72 3.40 -14.28 2.01
N SER A 73 3.82 -15.15 2.92
CA SER A 73 4.78 -16.22 2.62
C SER A 73 4.27 -17.21 1.57
N SER A 74 2.97 -17.55 1.62
CA SER A 74 2.32 -18.40 0.61
C SER A 74 2.25 -17.73 -0.77
N ILE A 75 1.97 -16.43 -0.81
CA ILE A 75 1.95 -15.67 -2.08
C ILE A 75 3.38 -15.54 -2.63
N GLU A 76 4.37 -15.23 -1.78
CA GLU A 76 5.78 -15.14 -2.15
C GLU A 76 6.31 -16.47 -2.72
N ALA A 77 5.92 -17.62 -2.14
CA ALA A 77 6.25 -18.92 -2.70
C ALA A 77 5.69 -19.11 -4.12
N SER A 78 4.48 -18.60 -4.38
CA SER A 78 3.87 -18.62 -5.71
C SER A 78 4.61 -17.68 -6.68
N VAL A 79 5.04 -16.51 -6.21
CA VAL A 79 5.89 -15.58 -6.97
C VAL A 79 7.19 -16.27 -7.38
N SER A 80 7.90 -16.91 -6.44
CA SER A 80 9.15 -17.61 -6.74
C SER A 80 8.98 -18.72 -7.76
N LEU A 81 7.89 -19.50 -7.68
CA LEU A 81 7.59 -20.54 -8.66
C LEU A 81 7.41 -19.95 -10.07
N ARG A 82 6.67 -18.85 -10.20
CA ARG A 82 6.44 -18.19 -11.49
C ARG A 82 7.69 -17.50 -12.04
N GLU A 83 8.52 -16.93 -11.18
CA GLU A 83 9.82 -16.38 -11.57
C GLU A 83 10.76 -17.47 -12.07
N GLN A 84 10.76 -18.66 -11.45
CA GLN A 84 11.51 -19.81 -11.93
C GLN A 84 11.02 -20.29 -13.31
N GLU A 85 9.70 -20.37 -13.51
CA GLU A 85 9.11 -20.70 -14.82
C GLU A 85 9.53 -19.68 -15.90
N LEU A 86 9.48 -18.38 -15.60
CA LEU A 86 9.96 -17.34 -16.52
C LEU A 86 11.46 -17.44 -16.79
N GLY A 87 12.26 -17.75 -15.76
CA GLY A 87 13.69 -17.96 -15.88
C GLY A 87 14.05 -19.11 -16.82
N ALA A 88 13.20 -20.15 -16.91
CA ALA A 88 13.37 -21.25 -17.85
C ALA A 88 12.87 -20.92 -19.27
N LEU A 89 11.80 -20.13 -19.40
CA LEU A 89 11.20 -19.80 -20.69
C LEU A 89 11.96 -18.74 -21.47
N ARG A 90 12.55 -17.74 -20.80
CA ARG A 90 13.28 -16.65 -21.47
C ARG A 90 14.48 -17.15 -22.30
N PRO A 91 15.37 -18.02 -21.79
CA PRO A 91 16.44 -18.60 -22.60
C PRO A 91 15.92 -19.45 -23.76
N ARG A 92 14.82 -20.18 -23.56
CA ARG A 92 14.20 -21.00 -24.61
C ARG A 92 13.66 -20.14 -25.76
N LEU A 93 12.99 -19.04 -25.43
CA LEU A 93 12.51 -18.08 -26.41
C LEU A 93 13.66 -17.47 -27.21
N GLU A 94 14.75 -17.11 -26.53
CA GLU A 94 15.93 -16.56 -27.19
C GLU A 94 16.61 -17.59 -28.11
N ALA A 95 16.68 -18.86 -27.70
CA ALA A 95 17.18 -19.94 -28.54
C ALA A 95 16.32 -20.14 -29.81
N LEU A 96 14.99 -20.09 -29.69
CA LEU A 96 14.07 -20.17 -30.84
C LEU A 96 14.24 -18.97 -31.79
N ARG A 97 14.46 -17.76 -31.26
CA ARG A 97 14.75 -16.57 -32.07
C ARG A 97 16.07 -16.70 -32.83
N GLN A 98 17.10 -17.26 -32.20
CA GLN A 98 18.37 -17.56 -32.86
C GLN A 98 18.22 -18.63 -33.95
N GLU A 99 17.45 -19.69 -33.68
CA GLU A 99 17.16 -20.75 -34.66
C GLU A 99 16.45 -20.18 -35.88
N ARG A 100 15.42 -19.36 -35.68
CA ARG A 100 14.74 -18.62 -36.76
C ARG A 100 15.73 -17.84 -37.63
N GLU A 101 16.66 -17.12 -37.01
CA GLU A 101 17.64 -16.31 -37.75
C GLU A 101 18.66 -17.19 -38.48
N ARG A 102 19.04 -18.34 -37.92
CA ARG A 102 19.88 -19.33 -38.60
C ARG A 102 19.19 -19.91 -39.84
N THR A 103 17.94 -20.35 -39.72
CA THR A 103 17.14 -20.88 -40.85
C THR A 103 16.96 -19.82 -41.94
N ARG A 104 16.76 -18.55 -41.54
CA ARG A 104 16.68 -17.43 -42.47
C ARG A 104 18.02 -17.15 -43.15
N GLY A 105 19.13 -17.19 -42.41
CA GLY A 105 20.48 -16.92 -42.91
C GLY A 105 21.04 -18.03 -43.80
N SER A 106 20.63 -19.29 -43.60
CA SER A 106 21.01 -20.42 -44.46
C SER A 106 20.29 -20.43 -45.80
N PHE A 107 19.31 -19.55 -46.00
CA PHE A 107 18.46 -19.54 -47.17
C PHE A 107 19.06 -18.72 -48.31
N ASP A 108 19.39 -19.37 -49.42
CA ASP A 108 19.83 -18.69 -50.65
C ASP A 108 18.65 -18.49 -51.62
N PRO A 109 18.20 -17.25 -51.86
CA PRO A 109 17.09 -16.96 -52.77
C PRO A 109 17.43 -17.17 -54.25
N LYS A 110 18.72 -17.30 -54.61
CA LYS A 110 19.19 -17.51 -55.99
C LYS A 110 19.56 -18.97 -56.28
N ALA A 111 19.58 -19.83 -55.27
CA ALA A 111 19.91 -21.24 -55.43
C ALA A 111 18.87 -21.97 -56.30
N ARG A 112 19.29 -22.43 -57.48
CA ARG A 112 18.47 -23.24 -58.39
C ARG A 112 18.56 -24.72 -58.00
N LYS A 113 17.40 -25.40 -57.99
CA LYS A 113 17.31 -26.85 -57.82
C LYS A 113 17.29 -27.52 -59.21
N ALA A 114 17.65 -28.79 -59.28
CA ALA A 114 17.62 -29.56 -60.52
C ALA A 114 16.23 -29.49 -61.19
N GLY A 115 16.20 -29.22 -62.50
CA GLY A 115 14.95 -29.08 -63.27
C GLY A 115 14.33 -27.67 -63.29
N GLU A 116 14.97 -26.67 -62.68
CA GLU A 116 14.52 -25.26 -62.72
C GLU A 116 15.22 -24.42 -63.82
N GLU A 117 15.95 -25.06 -64.73
CA GLU A 117 16.78 -24.41 -65.75
C GLU A 117 16.00 -23.53 -66.75
N ARG A 118 14.71 -23.83 -66.94
CA ARG A 118 13.80 -23.13 -67.88
C ARG A 118 12.84 -22.14 -67.20
N LEU A 119 12.93 -21.99 -65.88
CA LEU A 119 12.05 -21.10 -65.13
C LEU A 119 12.65 -19.70 -65.06
N ASP A 120 11.78 -18.69 -65.14
CA ASP A 120 12.16 -17.31 -64.92
C ASP A 120 12.65 -17.10 -63.48
N ASP A 121 13.63 -16.20 -63.32
CA ASP A 121 14.25 -15.91 -62.03
C ASP A 121 13.23 -15.43 -60.98
N GLU A 122 12.20 -14.70 -61.39
CA GLU A 122 11.12 -14.27 -60.50
C GLU A 122 10.32 -15.45 -59.95
N LEU A 123 10.09 -16.47 -60.78
CA LEU A 123 9.30 -17.64 -60.40
C LEU A 123 10.10 -18.57 -59.50
N VAL A 124 11.41 -18.72 -59.75
CA VAL A 124 12.35 -19.41 -58.86
C VAL A 124 12.43 -18.69 -57.51
N ALA A 125 12.61 -17.37 -57.50
CA ALA A 125 12.65 -16.58 -56.27
C ALA A 125 11.34 -16.67 -55.47
N SER A 126 10.18 -16.69 -56.13
CA SER A 126 8.87 -16.86 -55.50
C SER A 126 8.72 -18.24 -54.83
N ARG A 127 9.11 -19.32 -55.53
CA ARG A 127 9.13 -20.68 -54.96
C ARG A 127 10.05 -20.78 -53.77
N ARG A 128 11.24 -20.17 -53.86
CA ARG A 128 12.20 -20.09 -52.76
C ARG A 128 11.61 -19.38 -51.54
N ARG A 129 10.97 -18.22 -51.72
CA ARG A 129 10.26 -17.53 -50.61
C ARG A 129 9.16 -18.39 -49.99
N ALA A 130 8.45 -19.21 -50.78
CA ALA A 130 7.43 -20.11 -50.27
C ALA A 130 8.03 -21.29 -49.47
N ASP A 131 9.15 -21.87 -49.94
CA ASP A 131 9.91 -22.90 -49.23
C ASP A 131 10.39 -22.37 -47.87
N LEU A 132 11.02 -21.19 -47.84
CA LEU A 132 11.48 -20.55 -46.61
C LEU A 132 10.32 -20.29 -45.63
N LYS A 133 9.17 -19.82 -46.12
CA LYS A 133 7.98 -19.61 -45.27
C LYS A 133 7.49 -20.91 -44.64
N ARG A 134 7.53 -22.03 -45.38
CA ARG A 134 7.14 -23.35 -44.85
C ARG A 134 8.13 -23.84 -43.78
N GLU A 135 9.43 -23.63 -44.00
CA GLU A 135 10.48 -24.01 -43.05
C GLU A 135 10.47 -23.16 -41.77
N LEU A 136 10.14 -21.86 -41.87
CA LEU A 136 10.03 -20.95 -40.72
C LEU A 136 8.70 -21.07 -39.96
N ALA A 137 7.64 -21.58 -40.59
CA ALA A 137 6.33 -21.69 -39.97
C ALA A 137 6.31 -22.42 -38.60
N PRO A 138 6.97 -23.59 -38.41
CA PRO A 138 6.97 -24.27 -37.11
C PRO A 138 7.71 -23.48 -36.03
N THR A 139 8.87 -22.89 -36.34
CA THR A 139 9.63 -22.07 -35.37
C THR A 139 8.89 -20.79 -35.00
N LEU A 140 8.22 -20.13 -35.95
CA LEU A 140 7.39 -18.96 -35.66
C LEU A 140 6.22 -19.29 -34.73
N ARG A 141 5.54 -20.43 -34.94
CA ARG A 141 4.47 -20.86 -34.03
C ARG A 141 4.97 -21.10 -32.60
N LEU A 142 6.11 -21.76 -32.46
CA LEU A 142 6.72 -21.99 -31.14
C LEU A 142 7.14 -20.68 -30.46
N ILE A 143 7.65 -19.71 -31.23
CA ILE A 143 7.94 -18.36 -30.72
C ILE A 143 6.66 -17.70 -30.21
N GLU A 144 5.59 -17.67 -31.00
CA GLU A 144 4.31 -17.05 -30.61
C GLU A 144 3.72 -17.71 -29.35
N GLU A 145 3.73 -19.05 -29.27
CA GLU A 145 3.27 -19.79 -28.10
C GLU A 145 4.09 -19.48 -26.84
N THR A 146 5.42 -19.45 -26.97
CA THR A 146 6.32 -19.16 -25.84
C THR A 146 6.24 -17.70 -25.41
N GLU A 147 6.13 -16.74 -26.34
CA GLU A 147 5.88 -15.33 -26.04
C GLU A 147 4.55 -15.13 -25.34
N GLY A 148 3.49 -15.82 -25.79
CA GLY A 148 2.19 -15.81 -25.13
C GLY A 148 2.26 -16.31 -23.69
N ARG A 149 2.98 -17.41 -23.46
CA ARG A 149 3.17 -17.95 -22.09
C ARG A 149 4.01 -17.03 -21.20
N VAL A 150 5.07 -16.42 -21.73
CA VAL A 150 5.88 -15.43 -21.01
C VAL A 150 5.02 -14.24 -20.59
N HIS A 151 4.23 -13.70 -21.52
CA HIS A 151 3.35 -12.58 -21.23
C HIS A 151 2.30 -12.92 -20.16
N GLN A 152 1.69 -14.11 -20.24
CA GLN A 152 0.74 -14.57 -19.22
C GLN A 152 1.39 -14.65 -17.84
N LEU A 153 2.58 -15.23 -17.73
CA LEU A 153 3.31 -15.35 -16.48
C LEU A 153 3.72 -13.99 -15.90
N GLU A 154 4.11 -13.04 -16.74
CA GLU A 154 4.41 -11.67 -16.31
C GLU A 154 3.17 -10.96 -15.76
N GLN A 155 1.99 -11.17 -16.36
CA GLN A 155 0.72 -10.67 -15.82
C GLN A 155 0.38 -11.33 -14.47
N GLU A 156 0.51 -12.66 -14.37
CA GLU A 156 0.31 -13.40 -13.11
C GLU A 156 1.23 -12.87 -12.00
N LEU A 157 2.51 -12.62 -12.32
CA LEU A 157 3.48 -12.05 -11.38
C LEU A 157 3.12 -10.62 -10.94
N CYS A 158 2.73 -9.74 -11.88
CA CYS A 158 2.27 -8.38 -11.54
C CYS A 158 1.06 -8.48 -10.57
N GLY A 159 0.12 -9.39 -10.83
CA GLY A 159 -1.02 -9.66 -9.94
C GLY A 159 -0.62 -10.15 -8.54
N LEU A 160 0.25 -11.16 -8.46
CA LEU A 160 0.71 -11.73 -7.18
C LEU A 160 1.51 -10.70 -6.36
N LYS A 161 2.41 -9.94 -7.00
CA LYS A 161 3.20 -8.89 -6.33
C LYS A 161 2.30 -7.78 -5.79
N ASN A 162 1.27 -7.39 -6.53
CA ASN A 162 0.27 -6.43 -6.06
C ASN A 162 -0.54 -7.00 -4.88
N ARG A 163 -0.86 -8.29 -4.88
CA ARG A 163 -1.56 -8.94 -3.77
C ARG A 163 -0.74 -8.96 -2.49
N VAL A 164 0.58 -9.17 -2.57
CA VAL A 164 1.50 -9.05 -1.42
C VAL A 164 1.42 -7.65 -0.81
N ARG A 165 1.55 -6.61 -1.65
CA ARG A 165 1.48 -5.20 -1.23
C ARG A 165 0.13 -4.86 -0.60
N GLU A 166 -0.96 -5.36 -1.17
CA GLU A 166 -2.31 -5.15 -0.66
C GLU A 166 -2.48 -5.72 0.76
N VAL A 167 -2.08 -6.98 0.97
CA VAL A 167 -2.15 -7.65 2.28
C VAL A 167 -1.34 -6.89 3.33
N GLU A 168 -0.13 -6.45 2.98
CA GLU A 168 0.75 -5.68 3.85
C GLU A 168 0.20 -4.29 4.17
N SER A 169 -0.32 -3.60 3.16
CA SER A 169 -0.91 -2.27 3.31
C SER A 169 -2.14 -2.31 4.21
N ILE A 170 -3.05 -3.27 3.99
CA ILE A 170 -4.23 -3.46 4.83
C ILE A 170 -3.82 -3.78 6.27
N THR A 171 -2.86 -4.69 6.46
CA THR A 171 -2.38 -5.08 7.80
C THR A 171 -1.75 -3.88 8.52
N THR A 172 -0.91 -3.12 7.83
CA THR A 172 -0.27 -1.92 8.37
C THR A 172 -1.32 -0.88 8.78
N LEU A 173 -2.29 -0.62 7.92
CA LEU A 173 -3.35 0.35 8.20
C LEU A 173 -4.21 -0.09 9.38
N TYR A 174 -4.58 -1.38 9.46
CA TYR A 174 -5.31 -1.92 10.60
C TYR A 174 -4.52 -1.78 11.92
N CYS A 175 -3.23 -2.12 11.91
CA CYS A 175 -2.36 -1.97 13.07
C CYS A 175 -2.23 -0.51 13.51
N ASN A 176 -2.08 0.44 12.58
CA ASN A 176 -2.08 1.87 12.90
C ASN A 176 -3.41 2.32 13.52
N CYS A 177 -4.54 1.77 13.05
CA CYS A 177 -5.84 2.07 13.64
C CYS A 177 -5.94 1.59 15.09
N LEU A 178 -5.43 0.39 15.39
CA LEU A 178 -5.39 -0.13 16.76
C LEU A 178 -4.51 0.70 17.69
N VAL A 179 -3.35 1.18 17.22
CA VAL A 179 -2.48 2.05 18.01
C VAL A 179 -3.19 3.36 18.35
N ASN A 180 -3.83 3.99 17.36
CA ASN A 180 -4.59 5.22 17.58
C ASN A 180 -5.76 4.99 18.55
N GLU A 181 -6.50 3.90 18.41
CA GLU A 181 -7.60 3.57 19.32
C GLU A 181 -7.09 3.35 20.76
N CYS A 182 -5.94 2.69 20.92
CA CYS A 182 -5.31 2.53 22.24
C CYS A 182 -4.98 3.88 22.88
N ASP A 183 -4.33 4.77 22.13
CA ASP A 183 -3.96 6.12 22.59
C ASP A 183 -5.19 6.93 22.98
N GLU A 184 -6.28 6.85 22.21
CA GLU A 184 -7.55 7.51 22.51
C GLU A 184 -8.20 6.94 23.78
N VAL A 185 -8.31 5.61 23.88
CA VAL A 185 -8.88 4.92 25.05
C VAL A 185 -8.13 5.29 26.33
N LEU A 186 -6.80 5.23 26.32
CA LEU A 186 -5.96 5.59 27.46
C LEU A 186 -6.07 7.09 27.80
N SER A 187 -6.13 7.95 26.79
CA SER A 187 -6.32 9.40 26.98
C SER A 187 -7.65 9.71 27.66
N HIS A 188 -8.74 9.06 27.23
CA HIS A 188 -10.06 9.23 27.85
C HIS A 188 -10.10 8.71 29.29
N TYR A 189 -9.52 7.53 29.53
CA TYR A 189 -9.37 6.98 30.88
C TYR A 189 -8.61 7.93 31.81
N VAL A 190 -7.42 8.39 31.42
CA VAL A 190 -6.58 9.24 32.27
C VAL A 190 -7.22 10.59 32.53
N ARG A 191 -7.79 11.24 31.50
CA ARG A 191 -8.48 12.52 31.69
C ARG A 191 -9.65 12.40 32.67
N ALA A 192 -10.43 11.32 32.59
CA ALA A 192 -11.53 11.09 33.52
C ALA A 192 -11.03 10.79 34.94
N ALA A 193 -9.97 9.99 35.06
CA ALA A 193 -9.37 9.65 36.35
C ALA A 193 -8.80 10.88 37.06
N LEU A 194 -7.97 11.67 36.38
CA LEU A 194 -7.36 12.88 36.95
C LEU A 194 -8.40 13.91 37.40
N ARG A 195 -9.55 14.00 36.71
CA ARG A 195 -10.65 14.89 37.11
C ARG A 195 -11.38 14.44 38.38
N ALA A 196 -11.44 13.13 38.63
CA ALA A 196 -12.09 12.56 39.82
C ALA A 196 -11.17 12.50 41.04
N MET A 197 -9.87 12.66 40.86
CA MET A 197 -8.91 12.60 41.97
C MET A 197 -9.10 13.75 42.94
N LYS A 198 -9.04 13.44 44.23
CA LYS A 198 -8.98 14.44 45.30
C LYS A 198 -7.68 15.27 45.25
N ASN A 199 -6.57 14.60 44.94
CA ASN A 199 -5.25 15.20 44.77
C ASN A 199 -4.76 14.87 43.34
N PRO A 200 -5.00 15.76 42.37
CA PRO A 200 -4.63 15.50 40.99
C PRO A 200 -3.10 15.43 40.82
N ILE A 201 -2.66 14.62 39.86
CA ILE A 201 -1.25 14.46 39.53
C ILE A 201 -0.75 15.67 38.74
N ASP A 202 0.28 16.33 39.25
CA ASP A 202 0.88 17.48 38.58
C ASP A 202 1.62 17.10 37.28
N PRO A 203 1.39 17.84 36.19
CA PRO A 203 2.19 17.75 34.97
C PRO A 203 3.68 18.08 35.23
N PRO A 204 4.61 17.61 34.39
CA PRO A 204 4.39 16.76 33.23
C PRO A 204 4.24 15.29 33.61
N TRP A 205 3.26 14.62 33.03
CA TRP A 205 3.08 13.17 33.08
C TRP A 205 2.95 12.64 31.66
N ARG A 206 3.32 11.37 31.44
CA ARG A 206 3.31 10.72 30.12
C ARG A 206 2.52 9.42 30.17
N LEU A 207 1.87 9.09 29.06
CA LEU A 207 1.23 7.80 28.88
C LEU A 207 2.23 6.79 28.31
N PRO A 208 2.29 5.56 28.85
CA PRO A 208 2.94 4.46 28.17
C PRO A 208 2.25 4.20 26.84
N ARG A 209 3.05 3.98 25.80
CA ARG A 209 2.59 3.68 24.45
C ARG A 209 2.80 2.21 24.17
N VAL A 210 1.93 1.66 23.34
CA VAL A 210 2.08 0.33 22.75
C VAL A 210 3.47 0.23 22.11
N ARG A 211 4.27 -0.75 22.55
CA ARG A 211 5.55 -1.05 21.91
C ARG A 211 5.34 -2.18 20.92
N LEU A 212 5.35 -1.82 19.65
CA LEU A 212 5.08 -2.76 18.56
C LEU A 212 6.36 -3.47 18.13
N ASP A 213 6.64 -4.62 18.76
CA ASP A 213 7.70 -5.51 18.27
C ASP A 213 7.25 -6.31 17.04
N GLY A 214 5.94 -6.53 16.83
CA GLY A 214 5.40 -7.34 15.73
C GLY A 214 5.76 -6.84 14.32
N GLN A 215 5.63 -5.54 14.04
CA GLN A 215 6.06 -4.98 12.75
C GLN A 215 7.58 -5.01 12.61
N ARG A 216 8.33 -4.76 13.68
CA ARG A 216 9.79 -4.89 13.70
C ARG A 216 10.24 -6.32 13.44
N LEU A 217 9.60 -7.32 14.03
CA LEU A 217 9.87 -8.74 13.83
C LEU A 217 9.50 -9.16 12.40
N TYR A 218 8.35 -8.70 11.90
CA TYR A 218 7.92 -8.90 10.52
C TYR A 218 8.94 -8.31 9.52
N LEU A 219 9.35 -7.05 9.71
CA LEU A 219 10.33 -6.37 8.86
C LEU A 219 11.73 -6.97 9.02
N ALA A 220 12.15 -7.39 10.22
CA ALA A 220 13.43 -8.04 10.47
C ALA A 220 13.52 -9.39 9.77
N GLY A 221 12.44 -10.18 9.77
CA GLY A 221 12.36 -11.42 8.99
C GLY A 221 12.38 -11.20 7.48
N ARG A 222 12.04 -9.99 7.02
CA ARG A 222 11.95 -9.64 5.59
C ARG A 222 13.16 -8.89 5.05
N ALA A 223 13.92 -8.19 5.90
CA ALA A 223 15.13 -7.47 5.50
C ALA A 223 16.21 -8.39 4.90
N GLY A 224 16.15 -9.70 5.18
CA GLY A 224 16.99 -10.71 4.52
C GLY A 224 16.46 -11.26 3.19
N LYS A 225 15.27 -10.82 2.75
CA LYS A 225 14.56 -11.29 1.54
C LYS A 225 14.07 -10.12 0.68
N ALA A 226 14.84 -9.05 0.56
CA ALA A 226 14.47 -7.93 -0.30
C ALA A 226 14.21 -8.46 -1.73
N LEU A 227 12.93 -8.55 -2.10
CA LEU A 227 12.50 -8.83 -3.46
C LEU A 227 13.06 -7.71 -4.32
N ASP A 228 13.84 -8.08 -5.32
CA ASP A 228 14.50 -7.16 -6.21
C ASP A 228 13.45 -6.20 -6.80
N ASN A 229 13.54 -4.91 -6.43
CA ASN A 229 12.60 -3.85 -6.79
C ASN A 229 12.71 -3.46 -8.28
N SER A 230 13.12 -4.38 -9.13
CA SER A 230 13.02 -4.21 -10.57
C SER A 230 11.54 -3.96 -10.89
N GLU A 231 11.26 -2.74 -11.33
CA GLU A 231 9.97 -2.33 -11.86
C GLU A 231 9.62 -3.30 -12.98
N VAL A 232 8.81 -4.31 -12.68
CA VAL A 232 8.04 -4.99 -13.69
C VAL A 232 7.05 -3.94 -14.16
N VAL A 233 7.47 -3.17 -15.16
CA VAL A 233 6.60 -2.27 -15.93
C VAL A 233 5.50 -3.17 -16.46
N CYS A 234 4.34 -3.17 -15.79
CA CYS A 234 3.22 -3.96 -16.23
C CYS A 234 2.88 -3.45 -17.64
N PRO A 235 2.89 -4.31 -18.68
CA PRO A 235 2.51 -3.89 -20.02
C PRO A 235 1.03 -3.54 -19.97
N SER A 236 0.78 -2.25 -19.74
CA SER A 236 -0.54 -1.67 -19.84
C SER A 236 -0.93 -1.84 -21.29
N ARG A 237 -1.88 -2.73 -21.57
CA ARG A 237 -2.59 -2.71 -22.84
C ARG A 237 -3.14 -1.30 -23.00
N GLY A 238 -2.58 -0.55 -23.93
CA GLY A 238 -3.21 0.61 -24.51
C GLY A 238 -4.53 0.16 -25.10
N VAL A 239 -5.60 0.31 -24.31
CA VAL A 239 -6.93 0.54 -24.87
C VAL A 239 -7.00 2.04 -25.00
N GLU A 240 -6.83 2.51 -26.22
CA GLU A 240 -7.06 3.90 -26.61
C GLU A 240 -8.49 4.28 -26.23
N LEU A 241 -8.65 4.99 -25.11
CA LEU A 241 -9.75 5.92 -24.92
C LEU A 241 -9.36 7.20 -25.65
N ARG A 242 -9.50 7.18 -26.97
CA ARG A 242 -9.63 8.40 -27.77
C ARG A 242 -11.09 8.85 -27.70
N ASP A 243 -11.22 10.16 -27.52
CA ASP A 243 -12.41 10.99 -27.69
C ASP A 243 -13.42 11.03 -26.52
N ALA A 244 -13.06 11.80 -25.49
CA ALA A 244 -13.98 12.78 -24.89
C ALA A 244 -13.18 13.82 -24.08
N PHE A 245 -13.32 15.09 -24.48
CA PHE A 245 -12.73 16.31 -23.90
C PHE A 245 -11.21 16.48 -24.18
N GLY A 246 -10.74 17.41 -25.02
CA GLY A 246 -11.27 18.73 -25.33
C GLY A 246 -10.53 19.82 -24.55
N ALA A 247 -9.28 20.07 -24.97
CA ALA A 247 -8.56 21.35 -24.97
C ALA A 247 -8.10 22.04 -23.65
N GLY A 248 -6.80 22.40 -23.66
CA GLY A 248 -6.14 23.46 -22.88
C GLY A 248 -5.38 22.96 -21.65
N GLY A 249 -4.06 22.71 -21.67
CA GLY A 249 -2.98 23.69 -21.84
C GLY A 249 -2.77 24.46 -20.52
N THR A 250 -1.63 24.57 -19.85
CA THR A 250 -0.20 24.40 -20.16
C THR A 250 0.59 24.37 -18.84
N TYR A 251 1.80 23.81 -18.90
CA TYR A 251 2.87 23.68 -17.89
C TYR A 251 3.13 24.89 -16.96
N GLY A 252 3.57 24.59 -15.74
CA GLY A 252 4.19 25.56 -14.83
C GLY A 252 4.71 24.94 -13.52
N VAL A 253 5.98 24.56 -13.51
CA VAL A 253 6.76 24.21 -12.30
C VAL A 253 7.03 25.51 -11.52
N GLY A 254 6.84 25.52 -10.20
CA GLY A 254 7.22 26.65 -9.36
C GLY A 254 7.04 26.41 -7.86
N TYR A 255 8.16 26.20 -7.16
CA TYR A 255 8.29 26.38 -5.72
C TYR A 255 7.93 27.82 -5.33
N ALA A 256 7.08 28.03 -4.32
CA ALA A 256 7.18 29.20 -3.42
C ALA A 256 6.29 29.08 -2.17
N SER A 257 6.98 29.22 -1.04
CA SER A 257 6.62 29.67 0.31
C SER A 257 5.26 30.35 0.54
N ALA A 258 4.65 30.00 1.66
CA ALA A 258 3.53 30.69 2.28
C ALA A 258 3.96 32.03 2.95
N PRO A 259 3.15 33.10 2.86
CA PRO A 259 3.06 34.14 3.87
C PRO A 259 1.73 33.98 4.65
N GLY A 260 1.67 34.14 5.98
CA GLY A 260 2.05 35.35 6.70
C GLY A 260 0.78 36.19 6.94
N TRP A 261 -0.01 35.85 7.96
CA TRP A 261 -1.18 36.63 8.36
C TRP A 261 -0.71 37.85 9.15
N GLY A 262 -0.67 39.00 8.47
CA GLY A 262 -0.39 40.31 9.04
C GLY A 262 -1.69 41.09 9.28
N THR A 263 -1.78 41.62 10.49
CA THR A 263 -2.72 42.62 11.00
C THR A 263 -2.71 43.93 10.20
N SER A 264 -3.85 44.63 10.10
CA SER A 264 -3.96 46.08 10.37
C SER A 264 -5.41 46.55 10.47
N ALA A 265 -5.60 47.57 11.30
CA ALA A 265 -6.83 48.22 11.72
C ALA A 265 -7.18 49.47 10.88
N SER A 266 -8.41 49.95 11.00
CA SER A 266 -8.84 51.37 11.06
C SER A 266 -10.33 51.37 11.44
N SER A 267 -10.71 51.76 12.66
CA SER A 267 -10.93 53.11 13.19
C SER A 267 -12.18 53.78 12.60
N ASP A 268 -13.21 53.97 13.42
CA ASP A 268 -13.89 55.26 13.57
C ASP A 268 -14.74 55.27 14.85
N HIS A 269 -14.46 56.27 15.69
CA HIS A 269 -15.22 56.72 16.86
C HIS A 269 -16.09 57.93 16.43
N PRO A 270 -17.19 58.25 17.13
CA PRO A 270 -17.05 59.23 18.20
C PRO A 270 -17.92 58.98 19.45
N ASP A 271 -17.55 59.77 20.46
CA ASP A 271 -17.98 59.86 21.84
C ASP A 271 -19.48 60.06 22.11
N ALA A 272 -19.93 59.60 23.29
CA ALA A 272 -20.65 60.44 24.27
C ALA A 272 -20.80 59.72 25.63
N SER A 273 -20.00 60.21 26.60
CA SER A 273 -20.36 60.57 27.98
C SER A 273 -21.38 59.76 28.79
N SER A 274 -20.84 59.15 29.86
CA SER A 274 -21.27 59.21 31.28
C SER A 274 -22.76 59.18 31.64
N GLU A 275 -23.16 58.19 32.45
CA GLU A 275 -23.75 58.46 33.77
C GLU A 275 -23.77 57.21 34.68
N SER A 276 -23.59 57.49 35.96
CA SER A 276 -23.45 56.60 37.11
C SER A 276 -24.78 56.28 37.77
N SER A 277 -24.94 55.07 38.32
CA SER A 277 -25.60 54.74 39.62
C SER A 277 -25.79 53.22 39.68
N GLU A 278 -25.14 52.48 40.59
CA GLU A 278 -25.52 52.25 42.00
C GLU A 278 -27.00 51.86 42.23
N GLY A 279 -27.22 50.67 42.82
CA GLY A 279 -28.49 50.29 43.46
C GLY A 279 -28.85 48.81 43.27
N LYS A 280 -28.37 47.91 44.14
CA LYS A 280 -29.12 47.32 45.28
C LYS A 280 -30.25 46.34 44.91
N VAL A 281 -29.97 45.07 45.20
CA VAL A 281 -30.72 44.17 46.09
C VAL A 281 -32.22 44.46 46.26
N ALA A 282 -33.04 43.55 45.74
CA ALA A 282 -34.07 42.81 46.48
C ALA A 282 -34.30 41.47 45.78
#